data_AF-A0A9W8EF76-F1
#
_entry.id   AF-A0A9W8EF76-F1
#
_cell.length_a   1.000
_cell.length_b   1.000
_cell.length_c   1.000
_cell.angle_alpha   90.00
_cell.angle_beta   90.00
_cell.angle_gamma   90.00
#
_symmetry.space_group_name_H-M   'P 1'
#
loop_
_entity.id
_entity.type
_entity.pdbx_description
1 polymer ?
#
loop_
_entity_poly.entity_id
_entity_poly.type
_entity_poly.pdbx_seq_one_letter_code
_entity_poly.pdbx_strand_id
1 'polypeptide(L)'
;MHHYQLFPRQIGEISRRYDVGELHLSFTQGVWREGKWGYPPVNSQGIGAEIRARIKGDATMSEHQWRGLTNALSGVFCASLNFIDATSTVTPQLTFANTESLSGGVLRHGYLPRENVCTENLTPWTKQLPCQSKSGL
;
A
#
# COMPACT_ATOMS: atom_id res chain seq x y z
N MET A 1 -4.97 -24.73 -0.12
CA MET A 1 -5.24 -24.14 1.22
C MET A 1 -4.26 -22.99 1.43
N HIS A 2 -4.74 -21.82 1.81
CA HIS A 2 -3.90 -20.67 2.15
C HIS A 2 -4.00 -20.40 3.64
N HIS A 3 -2.87 -20.18 4.30
CA HIS A 3 -2.79 -19.92 5.74
C HIS A 3 -2.72 -18.40 5.99
N TYR A 4 -3.74 -17.86 6.65
CA TYR A 4 -3.83 -16.44 7.04
C TYR A 4 -3.64 -16.26 8.55
N GLN A 5 -2.80 -17.09 9.17
CA GLN A 5 -2.61 -17.08 10.64
C GLN A 5 -1.89 -15.81 11.12
N LEU A 6 -0.94 -15.32 10.32
CA LEU A 6 -0.14 -14.12 10.63
C LEU A 6 -0.39 -12.98 9.65
N PHE A 7 -1.15 -13.24 8.58
CA PHE A 7 -1.44 -12.25 7.54
C PHE A 7 -2.94 -11.96 7.49
N PRO A 8 -3.36 -10.69 7.41
CA PRO A 8 -4.76 -10.34 7.46
C PRO A 8 -5.52 -10.92 6.26
N ARG A 9 -6.52 -11.76 6.52
CA ARG A 9 -7.29 -12.46 5.48
C ARG A 9 -7.91 -11.51 4.46
N GLN A 10 -8.47 -10.38 4.91
CA GLN A 10 -9.13 -9.40 4.05
C GLN A 10 -8.17 -8.82 3.01
N ILE A 11 -6.96 -8.44 3.43
CA ILE A 11 -5.92 -7.96 2.51
C ILE A 11 -5.50 -9.08 1.56
N GLY A 12 -5.35 -10.31 2.06
CA GLY A 12 -4.97 -11.45 1.23
C GLY A 12 -6.00 -11.83 0.17
N GLU A 13 -7.29 -11.69 0.47
CA GLU A 13 -8.37 -11.88 -0.49
C GLU A 13 -8.39 -10.76 -1.54
N ILE A 14 -8.18 -9.49 -1.14
CA ILE A 14 -8.06 -8.35 -2.06
C ILE A 14 -6.87 -8.53 -3.00
N SER A 15 -5.68 -8.83 -2.46
CA SER A 15 -4.47 -9.03 -3.26
C SER A 15 -4.65 -10.15 -4.28
N ARG A 16 -5.29 -11.27 -3.90
CA ARG A 16 -5.60 -12.35 -4.83
C ARG A 16 -6.63 -11.98 -5.90
N ARG A 17 -7.67 -11.24 -5.53
CA ARG A 17 -8.75 -10.83 -6.45
C ARG A 17 -8.25 -9.94 -7.58
N TYR A 18 -7.24 -9.13 -7.29
CA TYR A 18 -6.65 -8.18 -8.24
C TYR A 18 -5.25 -8.59 -8.71
N ASP A 19 -4.90 -9.87 -8.60
CA ASP A 19 -3.62 -10.44 -9.08
C ASP A 19 -2.37 -9.67 -8.64
N VAL A 20 -2.39 -9.16 -7.41
CA VAL A 20 -1.31 -8.40 -6.80
C VAL A 20 -0.29 -9.37 -6.21
N GLY A 21 0.93 -9.35 -6.74
CA GLY A 21 2.06 -10.13 -6.22
C GLY A 21 2.79 -9.45 -5.06
N GLU A 22 2.78 -8.13 -5.03
CA GLU A 22 3.45 -7.31 -4.02
C GLU A 22 2.61 -6.07 -3.74
N LEU A 23 2.40 -5.72 -2.48
CA LEU A 23 1.65 -4.54 -2.05
C LEU A 23 2.39 -3.82 -0.94
N HIS A 24 2.67 -2.54 -1.15
CA HIS A 24 3.14 -1.60 -0.15
C HIS A 24 2.12 -0.48 -0.01
N LEU A 25 1.65 -0.21 1.20
CA LEU A 25 0.71 0.86 1.52
C LEU A 25 1.20 1.57 2.76
N SER A 26 1.38 2.89 2.69
CA SER A 26 1.78 3.72 3.83
C SER A 26 0.88 4.94 3.96
N PHE A 27 0.52 5.23 5.21
CA PHE A 27 -0.11 6.47 5.63
C PHE A 27 0.84 7.17 6.58
N THR A 28 1.18 8.42 6.29
CA THR A 28 2.23 9.15 7.00
C THR A 28 1.84 10.59 7.23
N GLN A 29 2.08 11.07 8.45
CA GLN A 29 1.82 12.45 8.83
C GLN A 29 3.02 13.00 9.59
N GLY A 30 3.39 14.24 9.24
CA GLY A 30 4.54 14.91 9.83
C GLY A 30 5.85 14.65 9.06
N VAL A 31 6.92 15.26 9.55
CA VAL A 31 8.26 15.18 8.95
C VAL A 31 9.24 14.66 10.00
N TRP A 32 10.13 13.77 9.58
CA TRP A 32 11.21 13.32 10.44
C TRP A 32 12.20 14.48 10.70
N ARG A 33 12.37 14.88 11.96
CA ARG A 33 13.25 15.99 12.33
C ARG A 33 14.66 15.48 12.62
N GLU A 34 15.47 15.34 11.58
CA GLU A 34 16.84 14.79 11.68
C GLU A 34 17.70 15.49 12.74
N GLY A 35 17.67 16.83 12.79
CA GLY A 35 18.46 17.59 13.77
C GLY A 35 18.08 17.34 15.24
N LYS A 36 16.90 16.77 15.51
CA LYS A 36 16.44 16.43 16.86
C LYS A 36 16.50 14.93 17.15
N TRP A 37 16.24 14.09 16.15
CA TRP A 37 16.06 12.65 16.31
C TRP A 37 17.16 11.80 15.68
N GLY A 38 18.14 12.43 15.04
CA GLY A 38 19.17 11.74 14.27
C GLY A 38 18.66 11.29 12.89
N TYR A 39 19.47 10.52 12.18
CA TYR A 39 19.09 9.97 10.87
C TYR A 39 17.91 9.00 11.02
N PRO A 40 16.92 9.02 10.11
CA PRO A 40 15.78 8.13 10.24
C PRO A 40 16.23 6.66 10.06
N PRO A 41 15.70 5.73 10.88
CA PRO A 41 16.10 4.32 10.81
C PRO A 41 15.64 3.63 9.52
N VAL A 42 14.66 4.20 8.83
CA VAL A 42 14.15 3.78 7.52
C VAL A 42 13.96 5.00 6.64
N ASN A 43 13.94 4.83 5.32
CA ASN A 43 13.61 5.93 4.41
C ASN A 43 12.30 6.58 4.83
N SER A 44 12.32 7.89 5.09
CA SER A 44 11.12 8.62 5.47
C SER A 44 10.15 8.65 4.29
N GLN A 45 8.97 8.09 4.47
CA GLN A 45 7.90 8.17 3.48
C GLN A 45 7.33 9.59 3.41
N GLY A 46 6.87 10.01 2.23
CA GLY A 46 6.24 11.32 2.02
C GLY A 46 4.96 11.50 2.85
N ILE A 47 4.49 12.72 3.07
CA ILE A 47 3.25 12.99 3.81
C ILE A 47 2.04 12.56 2.98
N GLY A 48 1.03 11.96 3.62
CA GLY A 48 -0.23 11.56 2.99
C GLY A 48 -0.32 10.04 2.84
N ALA A 49 -0.85 9.58 1.70
CA ALA A 49 -0.95 8.16 1.39
C ALA A 49 -0.13 7.80 0.16
N GLU A 50 0.63 6.72 0.26
CA GLU A 50 1.40 6.15 -0.84
C GLU A 50 1.04 4.66 -0.98
N ILE A 51 0.80 4.23 -2.21
CA ILE A 51 0.56 2.83 -2.54
C ILE A 51 1.45 2.41 -3.71
N ARG A 52 2.13 1.28 -3.55
CA ARG A 52 2.90 0.63 -4.61
C ARG A 52 2.42 -0.81 -4.72
N ALA A 53 2.07 -1.26 -5.92
CA ALA A 53 1.63 -2.62 -6.14
C ALA A 53 2.22 -3.20 -7.42
N ARG A 54 2.68 -4.45 -7.36
CA ARG A 54 3.08 -5.22 -8.53
C ARG A 54 1.92 -6.11 -8.96
N ILE A 55 1.29 -5.77 -10.08
CA ILE A 55 0.13 -6.47 -10.63
C ILE A 55 0.61 -7.42 -11.73
N LYS A 56 0.19 -8.68 -11.69
CA LYS A 56 0.52 -9.65 -12.73
C LYS A 56 -0.22 -9.34 -14.04
N GLY A 57 0.44 -9.53 -15.18
CA GLY A 57 -0.14 -9.35 -16.52
C GLY A 57 0.34 -8.09 -17.24
N ASP A 58 -0.35 -7.76 -18.33
CA ASP A 58 0.01 -6.66 -19.23
C ASP A 58 -0.54 -5.29 -18.77
N ALA A 59 0.00 -4.21 -19.34
CA ALA A 59 -0.34 -2.83 -18.96
C ALA A 59 -1.85 -2.53 -19.00
N THR A 60 -2.57 -3.01 -20.01
CA THR A 60 -4.02 -2.79 -20.17
C THR A 60 -4.86 -3.53 -19.14
N MET A 61 -4.49 -4.77 -18.82
CA MET A 61 -5.14 -5.52 -17.74
C MET A 61 -4.92 -4.79 -16.43
N SER A 62 -3.65 -4.44 -16.14
CA SER A 62 -3.24 -3.86 -14.85
C SER A 62 -4.03 -2.62 -14.43
N GLU A 63 -4.58 -1.83 -15.37
CA GLU A 63 -5.45 -0.68 -15.05
C GLU A 63 -6.72 -1.08 -14.32
N HIS A 64 -7.39 -2.15 -14.78
CA HIS A 64 -8.63 -2.61 -14.15
C HIS A 64 -8.35 -3.18 -12.75
N GLN A 65 -7.29 -3.98 -12.60
CA GLN A 65 -6.89 -4.49 -11.29
C GLN A 65 -6.43 -3.37 -10.36
N TRP A 66 -5.68 -2.38 -10.86
CA TRP A 66 -5.23 -1.23 -10.09
C TRP A 66 -6.39 -0.42 -9.53
N ARG A 67 -7.36 -0.06 -10.39
CA ARG A 67 -8.56 0.67 -9.97
C ARG A 67 -9.39 -0.15 -8.98
N GLY A 68 -9.51 -1.46 -9.19
CA GLY A 68 -10.21 -2.34 -8.25
C GLY A 68 -9.52 -2.41 -6.90
N LEU A 69 -8.20 -2.52 -6.89
CA LEU A 69 -7.35 -2.56 -5.69
C LEU A 69 -7.49 -1.28 -4.87
N THR A 70 -7.34 -0.10 -5.49
CA THR A 70 -7.41 1.20 -4.80
C THR A 70 -8.80 1.42 -4.20
N ASN A 71 -9.87 1.09 -4.92
CA ASN A 71 -11.24 1.15 -4.41
C ASN A 71 -11.48 0.20 -3.22
N ALA A 72 -10.99 -1.04 -3.31
CA ALA A 72 -11.16 -2.01 -2.22
C ALA A 72 -10.40 -1.55 -0.96
N LEU A 73 -9.16 -1.10 -1.10
CA LEU A 73 -8.35 -0.61 0.01
C LEU A 73 -8.90 0.68 0.62
N SER A 74 -9.51 1.56 -0.17
CA SER A 74 -10.28 2.70 0.34
C SER A 74 -11.36 2.29 1.33
N GLY A 75 -12.13 1.25 1.00
CA GLY A 75 -13.15 0.72 1.90
C GLY A 75 -12.58 0.08 3.16
N VAL A 76 -11.42 -0.57 3.07
CA VAL A 76 -10.76 -1.19 4.24
C VAL A 76 -10.20 -0.14 5.19
N PHE A 77 -9.47 0.83 4.66
CA PHE A 77 -8.73 1.82 5.45
C PHE A 77 -9.48 3.12 5.70
N CYS A 78 -10.73 3.22 5.22
CA CYS A 78 -11.54 4.45 5.27
C CYS A 78 -10.82 5.67 4.68
N ALA A 79 -9.95 5.43 3.70
CA ALA A 79 -9.06 6.42 3.10
C ALA A 79 -9.47 6.74 1.67
N SER A 80 -9.04 7.89 1.14
CA SER A 80 -9.42 8.38 -0.18
C SER A 80 -8.60 7.79 -1.34
N LEU A 81 -8.03 6.58 -1.17
CA LEU A 81 -7.20 5.88 -2.15
C LEU A 81 -7.89 5.70 -3.52
N ASN A 82 -9.22 5.67 -3.57
CA ASN A 82 -10.04 5.62 -4.77
C ASN A 82 -9.88 6.86 -5.67
N PHE A 83 -9.33 7.96 -5.17
CA PHE A 83 -8.94 9.12 -5.99
C PHE A 83 -7.60 8.94 -6.70
N ILE A 84 -6.88 7.83 -6.46
CA ILE A 84 -5.70 7.48 -7.24
C ILE A 84 -6.16 7.06 -8.64
N ASP A 85 -5.89 7.95 -9.59
CA ASP A 85 -6.27 7.86 -10.99
C ASP A 85 -5.04 7.81 -11.90
N ALA A 86 -5.23 7.82 -13.22
CA ALA A 86 -4.13 7.82 -14.18
C ALA A 86 -3.20 9.04 -14.09
N THR A 87 -3.65 10.16 -13.49
CA THR A 87 -2.84 11.38 -13.33
C THR A 87 -1.95 11.35 -12.10
N SER A 88 -2.34 10.58 -11.09
CA SER A 88 -1.65 10.38 -9.83
C SER A 88 -1.00 8.99 -9.72
N THR A 89 -1.03 8.21 -10.80
CA THR A 89 -0.40 6.89 -10.92
C THR A 89 0.77 6.94 -11.89
N VAL A 90 1.93 6.45 -11.46
CA VAL A 90 3.11 6.26 -12.31
C VAL A 90 3.43 4.77 -12.43
N THR A 91 3.93 4.39 -13.62
CA THR A 91 4.45 3.03 -13.88
C THR A 91 5.96 3.13 -14.07
N PRO A 92 6.75 3.04 -13.00
CA PRO A 92 8.20 3.24 -13.09
C PRO A 92 8.83 2.11 -13.91
N GLN A 93 9.45 2.44 -15.04
CA GLN A 93 10.19 1.49 -15.88
C GLN A 93 11.57 1.15 -15.31
N LEU A 94 12.14 2.05 -14.50
CA LEU A 94 13.38 1.87 -13.77
C LEU A 94 13.10 2.09 -12.29
N THR A 95 13.14 1.02 -11.51
CA THR A 95 13.09 1.11 -10.05
C THR A 95 14.48 0.78 -9.54
N PHE A 96 15.08 1.62 -8.70
CA PHE A 96 16.33 1.30 -7.96
C PHE A 96 16.12 0.22 -6.88
N ALA A 97 15.08 -0.62 -7.02
CA ALA A 97 14.73 -1.68 -6.09
C ALA A 97 15.38 -2.99 -6.56
N ASN A 98 15.94 -3.74 -5.60
CA ASN A 98 16.73 -4.94 -5.79
C ASN A 98 16.26 -5.83 -6.96
N THR A 99 17.25 -6.24 -7.75
CA THR A 99 17.25 -7.17 -8.89
C THR A 99 16.66 -8.56 -8.64
N GLU A 100 15.96 -8.79 -7.51
CA GLU A 100 15.33 -10.07 -7.18
C GLU A 100 13.85 -10.17 -7.58
N SER A 101 13.21 -9.06 -7.99
CA SER A 101 11.82 -9.07 -8.48
C SER A 101 11.75 -8.98 -10.01
N LEU A 102 12.48 -9.87 -10.68
CA LEU A 102 12.36 -10.16 -12.12
C LEU A 102 11.13 -11.03 -12.45
N SER A 103 10.27 -11.31 -11.47
CA SER A 103 8.98 -11.94 -11.70
C SER A 103 8.04 -10.94 -12.36
N GLY A 104 7.61 -11.27 -13.59
CA GLY A 104 6.79 -10.44 -14.46
C GLY A 104 5.56 -9.79 -13.81
N GLY A 105 5.11 -8.70 -14.41
CA GLY A 105 4.01 -7.87 -13.94
C GLY A 105 4.33 -6.38 -14.07
N VAL A 106 3.31 -5.54 -13.89
CA VAL A 106 3.40 -4.08 -13.98
C VAL A 106 3.42 -3.49 -12.59
N LEU A 107 4.50 -2.74 -12.28
CA LEU A 107 4.60 -1.98 -11.05
C LEU A 107 3.80 -0.68 -11.18
N ARG A 108 2.83 -0.48 -10.31
CA ARG A 108 2.02 0.73 -10.21
C ARG A 108 2.35 1.45 -8.91
N HIS A 109 2.50 2.76 -8.98
CA HIS A 109 2.76 3.61 -7.82
C HIS A 109 1.79 4.79 -7.86
N GLY A 110 0.98 4.93 -6.81
CA GLY A 110 0.09 6.06 -6.61
C GLY A 110 0.41 6.82 -5.33
N TYR A 111 0.23 8.14 -5.36
CA TYR A 111 0.52 9.02 -4.23
C TYR A 111 -0.53 10.12 -4.07
N LEU A 112 -1.06 10.25 -2.85
CA LEU A 112 -2.03 11.27 -2.45
C LEU A 112 -1.43 12.13 -1.32
N PRO A 113 -0.76 13.26 -1.65
CA PRO A 113 -0.09 14.09 -0.65
C PRO A 113 -1.04 14.80 0.31
N ARG A 114 -2.33 14.89 -0.05
CA ARG A 114 -3.38 15.56 0.73
C ARG A 114 -4.28 14.59 1.48
N GLU A 115 -3.92 13.31 1.53
CA GLU A 115 -4.67 12.36 2.36
C GLU A 115 -4.45 12.71 3.83
N ASN A 116 -5.55 12.96 4.55
CA ASN A 116 -5.49 13.21 5.98
C ASN A 116 -5.30 11.88 6.72
N VAL A 117 -4.32 11.80 7.61
CA VAL A 117 -4.16 10.64 8.49
C VAL A 117 -4.97 10.89 9.76
N CYS A 118 -6.14 10.25 9.86
CA CYS A 118 -7.03 10.37 11.01
C CYS A 118 -7.03 9.08 11.85
N THR A 119 -7.58 9.15 13.07
CA THR A 119 -7.75 7.96 13.95
C THR A 119 -8.61 6.87 13.28
N GLU A 120 -9.52 7.28 12.41
CA GLU A 120 -10.41 6.45 11.60
C GLU A 120 -9.62 5.66 10.55
N ASN A 121 -8.51 6.19 10.05
CA ASN A 121 -7.64 5.52 9.08
C ASN A 121 -6.67 4.54 9.76
N LEU A 122 -6.38 4.77 11.04
CA LEU A 122 -5.48 3.93 11.85
C LEU A 122 -6.20 2.75 12.53
N THR A 123 -7.50 2.88 12.83
CA THR A 123 -8.30 1.82 13.44
C THR A 123 -8.36 0.52 12.61
N PRO A 124 -8.46 0.57 11.27
CA PRO A 124 -8.40 -0.62 10.43
C PRO A 124 -7.07 -1.37 10.55
N TRP A 125 -5.93 -0.68 10.71
CA TRP A 125 -4.63 -1.35 10.87
C TRP A 125 -4.61 -2.27 12.07
N THR A 126 -5.13 -1.80 13.21
CA THR A 126 -5.28 -2.63 14.41
C THR A 126 -6.15 -3.84 14.13
N LYS A 127 -7.25 -3.73 13.36
CA LYS A 127 -8.11 -4.87 13.02
C LYS A 127 -7.43 -5.90 12.11
N GLN A 128 -6.42 -5.50 11.35
CA GLN A 128 -5.67 -6.40 10.49
C GLN A 128 -4.61 -7.22 11.26
N LEU A 129 -4.21 -6.79 12.48
CA LEU A 129 -3.24 -7.55 13.27
C LEU A 129 -3.82 -8.88 13.78
N PRO A 130 -3.01 -9.96 13.87
CA PRO A 130 -3.46 -11.28 14.33
C PRO A 130 -4.21 -11.26 15.66
N CYS A 131 -3.75 -10.42 16.59
CA CYS A 131 -4.31 -10.27 17.95
C CYS A 131 -5.15 -8.99 18.12
N GLN A 132 -5.39 -8.24 17.04
CA GLN A 132 -6.04 -6.94 17.06
C GLN A 132 -5.44 -5.97 18.09
N SER A 133 -6.26 -5.50 19.05
CA SER A 133 -5.83 -4.69 20.20
C SER A 133 -5.65 -5.51 21.49
N LYS A 134 -5.83 -6.83 21.44
CA LYS A 134 -5.84 -7.68 22.64
C LYS A 134 -4.44 -8.05 23.12
N SER A 135 -3.45 -7.99 22.24
CA SER A 135 -2.04 -8.25 22.57
C SER A 135 -1.15 -7.52 21.56
N GLY A 136 0.06 -7.14 21.98
CA GLY A 136 1.08 -6.61 21.07
C GLY A 136 1.55 -7.67 20.06
N LEU A 137 2.34 -7.22 19.07
CA LEU A 137 3.14 -8.11 18.25
C LEU A 137 4.25 -8.76 19.09
#